data_AF-A0A1F4DF28-F1
#
_entry.id   AF-A0A1F4DF28-F1
#
_cell.length_a   1.000
_cell.length_b   1.000
_cell.length_c   1.000
_cell.angle_alpha   90.00
_cell.angle_beta   90.00
_cell.angle_gamma   90.00
#
_symmetry.space_group_name_H-M   'P 1'
#
loop_
_entity.id
_entity.type
_entity.pdbx_description
1 polymer ?
#
loop_
_entity_poly.entity_id
_entity_poly.type
_entity_poly.pdbx_seq_one_letter_code
_entity_poly.pdbx_strand_id
1 'polypeptide(L)'
;MSRGINPFGLRMPPELRESLKREAKLNGRSLNAEVVARLRTSTDAPDPNDPPRRGSGSRAIVEPRSARALTDAERAMLAVFRKLSPERQLALLSLFE
;
A
#
# COMPACT_ATOMS: atom_id res chain seq x y z
N MET A 1 -7.29 25.05 -8.48
CA MET A 1 -5.90 25.26 -8.92
C MET A 1 -5.30 23.93 -9.38
N SER A 2 -5.38 23.66 -10.68
CA SER A 2 -4.88 22.45 -11.33
C SER A 2 -3.36 22.55 -11.49
N ARG A 3 -2.60 21.81 -10.67
CA ARG A 3 -1.13 21.74 -10.78
C ARG A 3 -0.74 21.29 -12.19
N GLY A 4 0.24 21.99 -12.78
CA GLY A 4 0.66 21.87 -14.19
C GLY A 4 1.24 20.52 -14.55
N ILE A 5 0.37 19.54 -14.77
CA ILE A 5 0.72 18.26 -15.38
C ILE A 5 0.42 18.41 -16.87
N ASN A 6 1.45 18.32 -17.71
CA ASN A 6 1.28 18.36 -19.15
C ASN A 6 0.39 17.18 -19.60
N PRO A 7 -0.62 17.42 -20.44
CA PRO A 7 -1.45 16.35 -20.98
C PRO A 7 -0.59 15.30 -21.68
N PHE A 8 -0.79 14.03 -21.33
CA PHE A 8 -0.10 12.92 -21.98
C PHE A 8 -0.93 12.42 -23.16
N GLY A 9 -0.37 12.52 -24.37
CA GLY A 9 -1.01 12.07 -25.61
C GLY A 9 -0.91 10.55 -25.78
N LEU A 10 -1.71 9.79 -25.02
CA LEU A 10 -1.76 8.33 -25.12
C LEU A 10 -2.54 7.89 -26.37
N ARG A 11 -1.90 7.11 -27.25
CA ARG A 11 -2.58 6.43 -28.36
C ARG A 11 -3.20 5.14 -27.84
N MET A 12 -4.52 5.03 -27.93
CA MET A 12 -5.27 3.83 -27.51
C MET A 12 -6.12 3.31 -28.67
N PRO A 13 -6.17 1.98 -28.86
CA PRO A 13 -7.19 1.37 -29.70
C PRO A 13 -8.61 1.75 -29.21
N PRO A 14 -9.57 1.93 -30.14
CA PRO A 14 -10.92 2.39 -29.79
C PRO A 14 -11.64 1.46 -28.83
N GLU A 15 -11.51 0.14 -29.02
CA GLU A 15 -12.13 -0.88 -28.19
C GLU A 15 -11.63 -0.83 -26.73
N LEU A 16 -10.34 -0.62 -26.53
CA LEU A 16 -9.74 -0.50 -25.21
C LEU A 16 -10.22 0.77 -24.51
N ARG A 17 -10.29 1.88 -25.24
CA ARG A 17 -10.76 3.16 -24.72
C ARG A 17 -12.21 3.07 -24.26
N GLU A 18 -13.07 2.40 -25.02
CA GLU A 18 -14.47 2.19 -24.64
C GLU A 18 -14.61 1.30 -23.42
N SER A 19 -13.84 0.21 -23.33
CA SER A 19 -13.82 -0.66 -22.16
C SER A 19 -13.46 0.13 -20.89
N LEU A 20 -12.37 0.91 -20.94
CA LEU A 20 -11.93 1.74 -19.82
C LEU A 20 -12.93 2.83 -19.46
N LYS A 21 -13.65 3.40 -20.44
CA LYS A 21 -14.73 4.37 -20.16
C LYS A 21 -15.88 3.74 -19.40
N ARG A 22 -16.28 2.52 -19.77
CA ARG A 22 -17.35 1.79 -19.06
C ARG A 22 -16.94 1.51 -17.62
N GLU A 23 -15.73 0.98 -17.43
CA GLU A 23 -15.20 0.67 -16.10
C GLU A 23 -15.05 1.93 -15.25
N ALA A 24 -14.55 3.03 -15.82
CA ALA A 24 -14.47 4.31 -15.13
C ALA A 24 -15.86 4.80 -14.65
N LYS A 25 -16.89 4.67 -15.49
CA LYS A 25 -18.27 5.03 -15.13
C LYS A 25 -18.81 4.16 -13.98
N LEU A 26 -18.57 2.85 -14.04
CA LEU A 26 -18.97 1.92 -12.97
C LEU A 26 -18.28 2.26 -11.64
N ASN A 27 -17.00 2.65 -11.69
CA ASN A 27 -16.21 3.03 -10.52
C ASN A 27 -16.44 4.48 -10.04
N GLY A 28 -17.31 5.25 -10.72
CA GLY A 28 -17.54 6.67 -10.41
C GLY A 28 -16.31 7.55 -10.63
N ARG A 29 -15.40 7.16 -11.52
CA ARG A 29 -14.13 7.84 -11.81
C ARG A 29 -14.14 8.46 -13.21
N SER A 30 -13.32 9.50 -13.41
CA SER A 30 -13.00 9.96 -14.76
C SER A 30 -12.11 8.92 -15.46
N LEU A 31 -12.13 8.90 -16.79
CA LEU A 31 -11.27 8.00 -17.57
C LEU A 31 -9.80 8.12 -17.17
N ASN A 32 -9.32 9.35 -16.96
CA ASN A 32 -7.94 9.59 -16.52
C ASN A 32 -7.67 9.01 -15.12
N ALA A 33 -8.62 9.17 -14.18
CA ALA A 33 -8.48 8.64 -12.83
C ALA A 33 -8.46 7.09 -12.81
N GLU A 34 -9.25 6.44 -13.67
CA GLU A 34 -9.24 4.98 -13.82
C GLU A 34 -7.93 4.48 -14.41
N VAL A 35 -7.41 5.14 -15.46
CA VAL A 35 -6.11 4.80 -16.06
C VAL A 35 -4.98 4.94 -15.02
N VAL A 36 -4.94 6.04 -14.27
CA VAL A 36 -3.94 6.25 -13.23
C VAL A 36 -4.06 5.20 -12.11
N ALA A 37 -5.28 4.84 -11.70
CA ALA A 37 -5.50 3.82 -10.68
C ALA A 37 -4.95 2.46 -11.13
N ARG A 38 -5.24 2.04 -12.36
CA ARG A 38 -4.74 0.77 -12.93
C ARG A 38 -3.22 0.76 -13.02
N LEU A 39 -2.62 1.84 -13.54
CA LEU A 39 -1.17 1.95 -13.64
C LEU A 39 -0.48 1.90 -12.27
N ARG A 40 -1.07 2.52 -11.23
CA ARG A 40 -0.57 2.40 -9.85
C ARG A 40 -0.63 0.97 -9.37
N THR A 41 -1.76 0.28 -9.53
CA THR A 41 -1.86 -1.13 -9.14
C THR A 41 -0.85 -2.01 -9.86
N SER A 42 -0.59 -1.78 -11.15
CA SER A 42 0.40 -2.54 -11.91
C SER A 42 1.85 -2.23 -11.51
N THR A 43 2.13 -1.02 -11.01
CA THR A 43 3.49 -0.59 -10.61
C THR A 43 3.79 -0.84 -9.14
N ASP A 44 2.77 -0.83 -8.28
CA ASP A 44 2.85 -1.18 -6.86
C ASP A 44 2.80 -2.70 -6.63
N ALA A 45 2.46 -3.49 -7.66
CA ALA A 45 2.56 -4.94 -7.60
C ALA A 45 4.04 -5.30 -7.34
N PRO A 46 4.37 -5.94 -6.20
CA PRO A 46 5.74 -6.36 -5.95
C PRO A 46 6.11 -7.37 -7.03
N ASP A 47 7.10 -7.03 -7.84
CA ASP A 47 7.73 -8.01 -8.70
C ASP A 47 8.27 -9.12 -7.77
N PRO A 48 7.86 -10.40 -7.97
CA PRO A 48 8.29 -11.49 -7.10
C PRO A 48 9.82 -11.70 -7.09
N ASN A 49 10.56 -11.07 -8.01
CA ASN A 49 12.01 -11.06 -8.07
C ASN A 49 12.67 -9.76 -7.57
N ASP A 50 11.93 -8.74 -7.12
CA ASP A 50 12.56 -7.50 -6.62
C ASP A 50 12.96 -7.68 -5.13
N PRO A 51 14.26 -7.60 -4.79
CA PRO A 51 14.68 -7.57 -3.38
C PRO A 51 14.06 -6.34 -2.68
N PRO A 52 13.80 -6.41 -1.36
CA PRO A 52 13.08 -5.35 -0.65
C PRO A 52 13.83 -4.01 -0.77
N ARG A 53 13.29 -3.10 -1.59
CA ARG A 53 13.84 -1.75 -1.77
C ARG A 53 13.69 -0.97 -0.46
N ARG A 54 14.77 -0.91 0.33
CA ARG A 54 14.90 0.08 1.40
C ARG A 54 15.06 1.47 0.78
N GLY A 55 13.94 2.19 0.72
CA GLY A 55 13.86 3.65 0.77
C GLY A 55 14.47 4.44 -0.39
N SER A 56 13.61 5.13 -1.15
CA SER A 56 13.73 6.57 -1.39
C SER A 56 12.57 7.00 -2.29
N GLY A 57 11.68 7.84 -1.77
CA GLY A 57 10.50 8.31 -2.49
C GLY A 57 9.50 8.95 -1.56
N SER A 58 9.78 10.21 -1.21
CA SER A 58 8.94 11.10 -0.42
C SER A 58 7.47 11.02 -0.81
N ARG A 59 6.68 10.33 0.00
CA ARG A 59 5.22 10.42 -0.01
C ARG A 59 4.84 10.93 1.37
N ALA A 60 4.54 12.22 1.44
CA ALA A 60 3.86 12.83 2.56
C ALA A 60 2.52 12.11 2.75
N ILE A 61 2.56 11.06 3.56
CA ILE A 61 1.40 10.40 4.11
C ILE A 61 1.31 10.95 5.52
N VAL A 62 0.22 11.68 5.76
CA VAL A 62 -0.35 11.99 7.07
C VAL A 62 0.10 10.96 8.10
N GLU A 63 0.91 11.37 9.08
CA GLU A 63 1.23 10.52 10.22
C GLU A 63 -0.06 10.19 10.99
N PRO A 64 -0.47 8.92 11.13
CA PRO A 64 -1.02 8.52 12.41
C PRO A 64 0.14 8.51 13.40
N ARG A 65 0.05 9.38 14.41
CA ARG A 65 0.98 9.38 15.56
C ARG A 65 1.14 7.94 16.07
N SER A 66 2.39 7.62 16.42
CA SER A 66 2.88 6.40 17.07
C SER A 66 2.82 5.08 16.30
N ALA A 67 3.80 4.88 15.43
CA ALA A 67 4.56 3.62 15.48
C ALA A 67 6.03 3.99 15.55
N ARG A 68 6.58 4.17 16.77
CA ARG A 68 8.01 3.95 16.95
C ARG A 68 8.26 2.57 16.35
N ALA A 69 9.03 2.51 15.27
CA ALA A 69 9.38 1.23 14.67
C ALA A 69 9.94 0.37 15.80
N LEU A 70 9.28 -0.77 16.09
CA LEU A 70 9.71 -1.70 17.13
C LEU A 70 11.22 -1.91 16.98
N THR A 71 11.96 -1.76 18.07
CA THR A 71 13.36 -2.10 18.14
C THR A 71 13.54 -3.58 17.86
N ASP A 72 14.75 -3.99 17.49
CA ASP A 72 15.00 -5.40 17.17
C ASP A 72 14.81 -6.31 18.41
N ALA A 73 15.03 -5.76 19.60
CA ALA A 73 14.71 -6.42 20.86
C ALA A 73 13.21 -6.64 21.05
N GLU A 74 12.37 -5.64 20.78
CA GLU A 74 10.91 -5.75 20.89
C GLU A 74 10.34 -6.74 19.86
N ARG A 75 10.90 -6.75 18.64
CA ARG A 75 10.55 -7.74 17.62
C ARG A 75 10.90 -9.17 18.04
N ALA A 76 12.08 -9.37 18.63
CA ALA A 76 12.50 -10.67 19.14
C ALA A 76 11.58 -11.15 20.28
N MET A 77 11.24 -10.25 21.20
CA MET A 77 10.32 -10.54 22.31
C MET A 77 8.92 -10.95 21.82
N LEU A 78 8.37 -10.22 20.84
CA LEU A 78 7.09 -10.57 20.22
C LEU A 78 7.13 -11.90 19.46
N ALA A 79 8.26 -12.23 18.82
CA ALA A 79 8.43 -13.51 18.14
C ALA A 79 8.42 -14.69 19.13
N VAL A 80 8.99 -14.52 20.32
CA VAL A 80 8.93 -15.51 21.40
C VAL A 80 7.50 -15.62 21.95
N PHE A 81 6.85 -14.48 22.22
CA PHE A 81 5.47 -14.46 22.72
C PHE A 81 4.50 -15.21 21.81
N ARG A 82 4.59 -14.99 20.49
CA ARG A 82 3.72 -15.65 19.50
C ARG A 82 3.94 -17.16 19.37
N LYS A 83 5.05 -17.70 19.87
CA LYS A 83 5.35 -19.13 19.90
C LYS A 83 4.83 -19.84 21.15
N LEU A 84 4.40 -19.10 22.17
CA LEU A 84 3.83 -19.66 23.40
C LEU A 84 2.37 -20.08 23.18
N SER A 85 1.90 -21.07 23.95
CA SER A 85 0.49 -21.45 23.95
C SER A 85 -0.38 -20.29 24.47
N PRO A 86 -1.65 -20.20 24.05
CA PRO A 86 -2.56 -19.13 24.48
C PRO A 86 -2.65 -18.98 26.01
N GLU A 87 -2.63 -20.09 26.74
CA GLU A 87 -2.63 -20.12 28.22
C GLU A 87 -1.39 -19.42 28.80
N ARG A 88 -0.21 -19.65 28.23
CA ARG A 88 1.04 -19.04 28.66
C ARG A 88 1.12 -17.57 28.26
N GLN A 89 0.52 -17.19 27.14
CA GLN A 89 0.39 -15.79 26.72
C GLN A 89 -0.47 -14.99 27.71
N LEU A 90 -1.61 -15.54 28.12
CA LEU A 90 -2.50 -14.90 29.09
C LEU A 90 -1.86 -14.79 30.47
N ALA A 91 -1.18 -15.85 30.94
CA ALA A 91 -0.45 -15.81 32.21
C ALA A 91 0.71 -14.79 32.23
N LEU A 92 1.36 -14.57 31.08
CA LEU A 92 2.37 -13.52 30.94
C LEU A 92 1.76 -12.12 30.91
N LEU A 93 0.63 -11.94 30.22
CA LEU A 93 -0.06 -10.65 30.19
C LEU A 93 -0.59 -10.25 31.56
N SER A 94 -1.07 -11.21 32.37
CA SER A 94 -1.53 -10.95 33.74
C SER A 94 -0.40 -10.62 34.73
N LEU A 95 0.87 -10.79 34.36
CA LEU A 95 2.01 -10.41 35.18
C LEU A 95 2.39 -8.93 35.03
N PHE A 96 1.91 -8.27 33.95
CA PHE A 96 2.19 -6.87 33.64
C PHE A 96 1.07 -5.90 34.07
N GLU A 97 0.06 -6.37 34.80
CA GLU A 97 -0.91 -5.54 35.53
C GLU A 97 -0.46 -5.22 36.96
#